data_AF-A0A1G0QV42-F1
#
_entry.id   AF-A0A1G0QV42-F1
#
_cell.length_a   1.000
_cell.length_b   1.000
_cell.length_c   1.000
_cell.angle_alpha   90.00
_cell.angle_beta   90.00
_cell.angle_gamma   90.00
#
_symmetry.space_group_name_H-M   'P 1'
#
loop_
_entity.id
_entity.type
_entity.pdbx_description
1 polymer ?
#
loop_
_entity_poly.entity_id
_entity_poly.type
_entity_poly.pdbx_seq_one_letter_code
_entity_poly.pdbx_strand_id
1 'polypeptide(L)'
;MCHKNEKQGQQLGIWAKSTHAKAYKTLLTDEANKIATEKGFTTKAVETEACLKCHASGYNVDASLLDAKFTIEDGVQCETCHGPGSEYKSMKIMKDKKLAIENGLLVYDNKEDLCKKCHNEESPTFKGFNFEEMWAKIKHDKPE
;
A
#
# COMPACT_ATOMS: atom_id res chain seq x y z
N MET A 1 10.83 -14.02 -10.37
CA MET A 1 10.12 -12.92 -9.68
C MET A 1 9.84 -11.83 -10.71
N CYS A 2 8.56 -11.48 -10.91
CA CYS A 2 8.08 -10.54 -11.93
C CYS A 2 8.15 -9.07 -11.43
N HIS A 3 7.97 -8.08 -12.32
CA HIS A 3 7.91 -6.64 -12.01
C HIS A 3 9.21 -6.03 -11.44
N LYS A 4 10.35 -6.59 -11.84
CA LYS A 4 11.69 -6.15 -11.39
C LYS A 4 12.50 -5.38 -12.43
N ASN A 5 12.20 -5.58 -13.72
CA ASN A 5 13.04 -5.07 -14.80
C ASN A 5 12.53 -3.73 -15.34
N GLU A 6 13.41 -3.05 -16.07
CA GLU A 6 13.14 -1.76 -16.71
C GLU A 6 11.97 -1.83 -17.68
N LYS A 7 11.92 -2.88 -18.52
CA LYS A 7 10.83 -3.10 -19.49
C LYS A 7 9.45 -3.25 -18.86
N GLN A 8 9.40 -3.50 -17.55
CA GLN A 8 8.17 -3.57 -16.77
C GLN A 8 7.90 -2.27 -16.02
N GLY A 9 8.87 -1.38 -15.80
CA GLY A 9 8.71 -0.15 -15.02
C GLY A 9 9.37 -0.19 -13.64
N GLN A 10 10.23 -1.19 -13.37
CA GLN A 10 10.94 -1.37 -12.09
C GLN A 10 10.04 -1.31 -10.83
N GLN A 11 8.78 -1.76 -10.93
CA GLN A 11 7.77 -1.53 -9.88
C GLN A 11 8.22 -1.97 -8.50
N LEU A 12 8.77 -3.19 -8.38
CA LEU A 12 9.24 -3.70 -7.10
C LEU A 12 10.39 -2.86 -6.52
N GLY A 13 11.30 -2.39 -7.37
CA GLY A 13 12.44 -1.59 -6.95
C GLY A 13 12.03 -0.19 -6.47
N ILE A 14 11.05 0.42 -7.14
CA ILE A 14 10.47 1.71 -6.76
C ILE A 14 9.70 1.57 -5.44
N TRP A 15 8.83 0.56 -5.32
CA TRP A 15 8.09 0.29 -4.09
C TRP A 15 9.03 0.04 -2.90
N ALA A 16 10.02 -0.84 -3.04
CA ALA A 16 10.92 -1.20 -1.94
C ALA A 16 11.72 0.00 -1.38
N LYS A 17 11.94 1.03 -2.19
CA LYS A 17 12.62 2.28 -1.78
C LYS A 17 11.67 3.34 -1.24
N SER A 18 10.37 3.18 -1.46
CA SER A 18 9.33 4.15 -1.08
C SER A 18 9.09 4.20 0.43
N THR A 19 8.36 5.23 0.86
CA THR A 19 7.84 5.33 2.23
C THR A 19 6.74 4.31 2.52
N HIS A 20 5.98 3.87 1.52
CA HIS A 20 4.94 2.86 1.66
C HIS A 20 5.49 1.53 2.19
N ALA A 21 6.63 1.07 1.65
CA ALA A 21 7.32 -0.13 2.13
C ALA A 21 7.89 -0.02 3.56
N LYS A 22 7.87 1.19 4.14
CA LYS A 22 8.34 1.49 5.49
C LYS A 22 7.21 1.94 6.41
N ALA A 23 5.97 2.02 5.92
CA ALA A 23 4.88 2.66 6.62
C ALA A 23 4.57 1.98 7.97
N TYR A 24 4.59 0.64 8.01
CA TYR A 24 4.42 -0.11 9.25
C TYR A 24 5.49 0.24 10.30
N LYS A 25 6.74 0.37 9.87
CA LYS A 25 7.88 0.68 10.76
C LYS A 25 7.74 2.05 11.42
N THR A 26 7.05 3.00 10.80
CA THR A 26 6.74 4.29 11.43
C THR A 26 5.90 4.12 12.70
N LEU A 27 5.01 3.12 12.74
CA LEU A 27 4.16 2.84 13.90
C LEU A 27 4.90 2.16 15.07
N LEU A 28 6.14 1.70 14.85
CA LEU A 28 6.96 1.07 15.90
C LEU A 28 7.64 2.08 16.84
N THR A 29 7.50 3.37 16.56
CA THR A 29 8.20 4.44 17.30
C THR A 29 7.45 4.87 18.55
N ASP A 30 8.19 5.37 19.55
CA ASP A 30 7.59 5.93 20.76
C ASP A 30 6.69 7.13 20.46
N GLU A 31 7.05 7.94 19.46
CA GLU A 31 6.22 9.07 19.01
C GLU A 31 4.88 8.59 18.46
N ALA A 32 4.85 7.52 17.66
CA ALA A 32 3.59 6.94 17.18
C ALA A 32 2.73 6.43 18.34
N ASN A 33 3.33 5.76 19.34
CA ASN A 33 2.62 5.28 20.53
C ASN A 33 2.06 6.43 21.38
N LYS A 34 2.79 7.53 21.47
CA LYS A 34 2.32 8.75 22.13
C LYS A 34 1.09 9.32 21.42
N ILE A 35 1.14 9.46 20.09
CA ILE A 35 0.01 9.91 19.28
C ILE A 35 -1.22 8.99 19.46
N ALA A 36 -1.01 7.67 19.47
CA ALA A 36 -2.11 6.72 19.69
C ALA A 36 -2.75 6.93 21.07
N THR A 37 -1.94 7.12 22.11
CA THR A 37 -2.42 7.41 23.47
C THR A 37 -3.18 8.74 23.54
N GLU A 38 -2.66 9.80 22.91
CA GLU A 38 -3.31 11.12 22.85
C GLU A 38 -4.65 11.08 22.09
N LYS A 39 -4.79 10.17 21.13
CA LYS A 39 -6.05 9.88 20.44
C LYS A 39 -7.01 9.00 21.24
N GLY A 40 -6.63 8.56 22.43
CA GLY A 40 -7.45 7.76 23.34
C GLY A 40 -7.39 6.25 23.11
N PHE A 41 -6.42 5.76 22.32
CA PHE A 41 -6.22 4.32 22.15
C PHE A 41 -5.44 3.73 23.33
N THR A 42 -5.78 2.50 23.71
CA THR A 42 -5.15 1.77 24.83
C THR A 42 -4.04 0.82 24.39
N THR A 43 -3.79 0.71 23.08
CA THR A 43 -2.79 -0.19 22.49
C THR A 43 -1.67 0.63 21.84
N LYS A 44 -0.56 -0.02 21.47
CA LYS A 44 0.49 0.65 20.69
C LYS A 44 -0.05 1.03 19.32
N ALA A 45 0.56 2.02 18.68
CA ALA A 45 0.16 2.46 17.34
C ALA A 45 0.18 1.31 16.32
N VAL A 46 1.16 0.42 16.42
CA VAL A 46 1.31 -0.75 15.54
C VAL A 46 0.26 -1.85 15.78
N GLU A 47 -0.47 -1.80 16.90
CA GLU A 47 -1.55 -2.73 17.25
C GLU A 47 -2.94 -2.08 17.05
N THR A 48 -2.96 -0.76 16.80
CA THR A 48 -4.20 0.00 16.63
C THR A 48 -4.68 -0.08 15.18
N GLU A 49 -5.84 -0.69 14.95
CA GLU A 49 -6.44 -0.83 13.62
C GLU A 49 -6.59 0.52 12.90
N ALA A 50 -6.99 1.57 13.63
CA ALA A 50 -7.14 2.92 13.09
C ALA A 50 -5.82 3.53 12.56
N CYS A 51 -4.67 3.04 13.03
CA CYS A 51 -3.35 3.41 12.52
C CYS A 51 -2.94 2.47 11.36
N LEU A 52 -3.14 1.16 11.54
CA LEU A 52 -2.79 0.15 10.55
C LEU A 52 -3.52 0.32 9.22
N LYS A 53 -4.75 0.86 9.23
CA LYS A 53 -5.55 1.11 8.02
C LYS A 53 -4.83 1.87 6.91
N CYS A 54 -3.88 2.73 7.27
CA CYS A 54 -3.07 3.52 6.33
C CYS A 54 -1.60 3.06 6.25
N HIS A 55 -1.16 2.19 7.16
CA HIS A 55 0.27 1.86 7.36
C HIS A 55 0.63 0.42 7.04
N ALA A 56 -0.36 -0.46 6.83
CA ALA A 56 -0.15 -1.87 6.57
C ALA A 56 -1.18 -2.42 5.58
N SER A 57 -0.73 -3.16 4.59
CA SER A 57 -1.61 -4.07 3.85
C SER A 57 -2.02 -5.23 4.75
N GLY A 58 -3.16 -5.86 4.47
CA GLY A 58 -3.58 -7.10 5.15
C GLY A 58 -3.94 -6.97 6.64
N TYR A 59 -3.94 -5.75 7.21
CA TYR A 59 -4.17 -5.54 8.65
C TYR A 59 -5.54 -6.03 9.17
N ASN A 60 -6.56 -6.03 8.32
CA ASN A 60 -7.92 -6.47 8.62
C ASN A 60 -8.39 -7.51 7.58
N VAL A 61 -7.49 -8.45 7.26
CA VAL A 61 -7.74 -9.56 6.32
C VAL A 61 -7.57 -10.87 7.08
N ASP A 62 -8.43 -11.85 6.77
CA ASP A 62 -8.30 -13.20 7.32
C ASP A 62 -6.93 -13.80 6.97
N ALA A 63 -6.24 -14.36 7.96
CA ALA A 63 -4.92 -14.96 7.80
C ALA A 63 -4.90 -16.07 6.73
N SER A 64 -6.02 -16.77 6.48
CA SER A 64 -6.12 -17.79 5.44
C SER A 64 -6.03 -17.24 4.02
N LEU A 65 -6.25 -15.93 3.84
CA LEU A 65 -6.17 -15.24 2.55
C LEU A 65 -4.78 -14.66 2.28
N LEU A 66 -3.90 -14.64 3.28
CA LEU A 66 -2.54 -14.13 3.17
C LEU A 66 -1.61 -15.26 2.70
N ASP A 67 -0.69 -14.93 1.78
CA ASP A 67 0.34 -15.89 1.35
C ASP A 67 1.24 -16.25 2.54
N ALA A 68 1.77 -17.48 2.57
CA ALA A 68 2.65 -17.92 3.66
C ALA A 68 3.92 -17.05 3.83
N LYS A 69 4.31 -16.29 2.79
CA LYS A 69 5.44 -15.36 2.81
C LYS A 69 5.03 -13.91 3.06
N PHE A 70 3.75 -13.63 3.29
CA PHE A 70 3.26 -12.30 3.57
C PHE A 70 3.79 -11.82 4.94
N THR A 71 4.31 -10.59 4.95
CA THR A 71 4.82 -9.93 6.16
C THR A 71 4.18 -8.55 6.28
N ILE A 72 3.42 -8.33 7.36
CA ILE A 72 2.74 -7.04 7.59
C ILE A 72 3.76 -5.89 7.76
N GLU A 73 4.98 -6.22 8.19
CA GLU A 73 6.11 -5.31 8.36
C GLU A 73 6.59 -4.66 7.07
N ASP A 74 6.22 -5.20 5.91
CA ASP A 74 6.48 -4.60 4.60
C ASP A 74 5.56 -3.40 4.30
N GLY A 75 4.71 -3.01 5.26
CA GLY A 75 3.94 -1.78 5.21
C GLY A 75 2.83 -1.83 4.16
N VAL A 76 2.70 -0.73 3.40
CA VAL A 76 1.72 -0.61 2.32
C VAL A 76 2.30 -1.28 1.07
N GLN A 77 1.76 -2.44 0.72
CA GLN A 77 2.17 -3.32 -0.37
C GLN A 77 1.33 -3.10 -1.64
N CYS A 78 1.67 -3.85 -2.70
CA CYS A 78 1.06 -3.77 -4.02
C CYS A 78 -0.47 -3.82 -3.97
N GLU A 79 -1.01 -4.76 -3.19
CA GLU A 79 -2.44 -5.04 -3.11
C GLU A 79 -3.27 -3.90 -2.51
N THR A 80 -2.68 -3.01 -1.71
CA THR A 80 -3.40 -1.82 -1.19
C THR A 80 -3.82 -0.89 -2.33
N CYS A 81 -3.00 -0.76 -3.37
CA CYS A 81 -3.36 0.02 -4.54
C CYS A 81 -4.04 -0.85 -5.59
N HIS A 82 -3.48 -2.02 -5.91
CA HIS A 82 -3.87 -2.80 -7.08
C HIS A 82 -4.90 -3.90 -6.82
N GLY A 83 -5.35 -4.09 -5.58
CA GLY A 83 -6.26 -5.17 -5.21
C GLY A 83 -5.55 -6.52 -5.01
N PRO A 84 -6.26 -7.55 -4.52
CA PRO A 84 -5.67 -8.85 -4.20
C PRO A 84 -5.19 -9.59 -5.47
N GLY A 85 -3.90 -9.88 -5.54
CA GLY A 85 -3.26 -10.44 -6.74
C GLY A 85 -3.46 -11.94 -6.98
N SER A 86 -4.13 -12.67 -6.10
CA SER A 86 -4.16 -14.15 -6.15
C SER A 86 -4.76 -14.68 -7.46
N GLU A 87 -5.82 -14.03 -7.94
CA GLU A 87 -6.59 -14.47 -9.11
C GLU A 87 -6.06 -13.90 -10.44
N TYR A 88 -5.34 -12.77 -10.42
CA TYR A 88 -4.80 -12.16 -11.65
C TYR A 88 -3.29 -12.30 -11.84
N LYS A 89 -2.55 -12.93 -10.91
CA LYS A 89 -1.08 -13.12 -11.04
C LYS A 89 -0.64 -14.08 -12.14
N SER A 90 -1.53 -14.92 -12.66
CA SER A 90 -1.15 -15.88 -13.70
C SER A 90 -0.81 -15.13 -15.00
N MET A 91 0.22 -15.58 -15.73
CA MET A 91 0.64 -14.92 -16.99
C MET A 91 -0.47 -14.85 -18.04
N LYS A 92 -1.40 -15.81 -18.02
CA LYS A 92 -2.57 -15.84 -18.90
C LYS A 92 -3.53 -14.69 -18.62
N ILE A 93 -3.76 -14.38 -17.34
CA ILE A 93 -4.69 -13.33 -16.91
C ILE A 93 -3.98 -11.97 -16.88
N MET A 94 -2.79 -11.88 -16.30
CA MET A 94 -2.02 -10.63 -16.14
C MET A 94 -1.75 -9.89 -17.47
N LYS A 95 -1.60 -10.61 -18.58
CA LYS A 95 -1.36 -10.02 -19.90
C LYS A 95 -2.61 -9.42 -20.53
N ASP A 96 -3.80 -9.84 -20.09
CA ASP A 96 -5.07 -9.30 -20.54
C ASP A 96 -5.61 -8.36 -19.46
N LYS A 97 -5.50 -7.05 -19.71
CA LYS A 97 -5.93 -6.03 -18.74
C LYS A 97 -7.40 -6.20 -18.36
N LYS A 98 -8.29 -6.54 -19.30
CA LYS A 98 -9.72 -6.69 -19.03
C LYS A 98 -9.93 -7.88 -18.08
N LEU A 99 -9.32 -9.02 -18.40
CA LEU A 99 -9.42 -10.21 -17.58
C LEU A 99 -8.80 -10.00 -16.19
N ALA A 100 -7.68 -9.27 -16.10
CA ALA A 100 -7.07 -8.94 -14.82
C ALA A 100 -8.00 -8.09 -13.94
N ILE A 101 -8.69 -7.10 -14.52
CA ILE A 101 -9.67 -6.27 -13.81
C ILE A 101 -10.86 -7.13 -13.33
N GLU A 102 -11.39 -8.00 -14.19
CA GLU A 102 -12.47 -8.94 -13.83
C GLU A 102 -12.06 -9.89 -12.69
N ASN A 103 -10.77 -10.13 -12.50
CA ASN A 103 -10.20 -10.99 -11.46
C ASN A 103 -9.60 -10.19 -10.28
N GLY A 104 -9.93 -8.91 -10.12
CA GLY A 104 -9.63 -8.14 -8.92
C GLY A 104 -8.53 -7.09 -9.03
N LEU A 105 -7.93 -6.90 -10.22
CA LEU A 105 -7.01 -5.78 -10.44
C LEU A 105 -7.78 -4.46 -10.38
N LEU A 106 -7.35 -3.57 -9.50
CA LEU A 106 -7.89 -2.22 -9.38
C LEU A 106 -7.14 -1.26 -10.30
N VAL A 107 -7.90 -0.52 -11.10
CA VAL A 107 -7.43 0.55 -11.98
C VAL A 107 -8.24 1.79 -11.68
N TYR A 108 -7.56 2.92 -11.49
CA TYR A 108 -8.19 4.17 -11.08
C TYR A 108 -8.07 5.21 -12.18
N ASP A 109 -9.22 5.73 -12.59
CA ASP A 109 -9.31 6.90 -13.46
C ASP A 109 -8.74 8.12 -12.72
N ASN A 110 -9.22 8.35 -11.49
CA ASN A 110 -8.66 9.34 -10.57
C ASN A 110 -7.77 8.67 -9.50
N LYS A 111 -6.45 8.75 -9.69
CA LYS A 111 -5.46 8.21 -8.75
C LYS A 111 -5.34 9.04 -7.48
N GLU A 112 -5.64 10.33 -7.57
CA GLU A 112 -5.55 11.23 -6.41
C GLU A 112 -6.57 10.86 -5.34
N ASP A 113 -7.78 10.48 -5.74
CA ASP A 113 -8.83 10.04 -4.80
C ASP A 113 -8.42 8.78 -4.03
N LEU A 114 -7.72 7.84 -4.69
CA LEU A 114 -7.13 6.69 -4.01
C LEU A 114 -6.11 7.14 -2.96
N CYS A 115 -5.17 8.02 -3.33
CA CYS A 115 -4.13 8.50 -2.43
C CYS A 115 -4.73 9.21 -1.22
N LYS A 116 -5.77 10.03 -1.44
CA LYS A 116 -6.50 10.76 -0.40
C LYS A 116 -7.30 9.87 0.55
N LYS A 117 -7.43 8.56 0.32
CA LYS A 117 -7.99 7.65 1.34
C LYS A 117 -7.11 7.56 2.59
N CYS A 118 -5.80 7.76 2.45
CA CYS A 118 -4.84 7.75 3.55
C CYS A 118 -4.18 9.12 3.77
N HIS A 119 -3.92 9.86 2.69
CA HIS A 119 -3.30 11.18 2.73
C HIS A 119 -4.36 12.28 2.92
N ASN A 120 -4.96 12.31 4.11
CA ASN A 120 -6.02 13.25 4.48
C ASN A 120 -5.96 13.64 5.98
N GLU A 121 -6.90 14.47 6.41
CA GLU A 121 -6.99 15.01 7.78
C GLU A 121 -7.32 13.99 8.87
N GLU A 122 -7.75 12.77 8.53
CA GLU A 122 -7.90 11.70 9.51
C GLU A 122 -6.54 11.23 10.06
N SER A 123 -5.46 11.42 9.28
CA SER A 123 -4.11 11.15 9.76
C SER A 123 -3.69 12.22 10.79
N PRO A 124 -3.33 11.84 12.02
CA PRO A 124 -2.98 12.81 13.09
C PRO A 124 -1.75 13.65 12.75
N THR A 125 -0.92 13.21 11.80
CA THR A 125 0.30 13.88 11.38
C THR A 125 0.17 14.54 10.01
N PHE A 126 -1.06 14.68 9.49
CA PHE A 126 -1.30 15.28 8.18
C PHE A 126 -0.90 16.75 8.15
N LYS A 127 -0.09 17.13 7.16
CA LYS A 127 0.37 18.51 6.93
C LYS A 127 0.10 18.99 5.50
N GLY A 128 -0.87 18.36 4.83
CA GLY A 128 -1.13 18.54 3.41
C GLY A 128 -0.52 17.42 2.54
N PHE A 129 -1.01 17.34 1.31
CA PHE A 129 -0.58 16.34 0.32
C PHE A 129 -0.54 16.97 -1.07
N ASN A 130 0.67 17.05 -1.64
CA ASN A 130 0.86 17.43 -3.05
C ASN A 130 0.87 16.15 -3.89
N PHE A 131 -0.24 15.89 -4.57
CA PHE A 131 -0.41 14.66 -5.34
C PHE A 131 0.64 14.51 -6.44
N GLU A 132 0.88 15.54 -7.26
CA GLU A 132 1.81 15.47 -8.38
C GLU A 132 3.25 15.15 -7.92
N GLU A 133 3.71 15.81 -6.84
CA GLU A 133 5.04 15.58 -6.29
C GLU A 133 5.20 14.16 -5.72
N MET A 134 4.19 13.68 -4.99
CA MET A 134 4.26 12.35 -4.36
C MET A 134 4.01 11.24 -5.38
N TRP A 135 3.16 11.46 -6.38
CA TRP A 135 2.94 10.55 -7.49
C TRP A 135 4.22 10.34 -8.29
N ALA A 136 4.98 11.40 -8.55
CA ALA A 136 6.27 11.29 -9.25
C ALA A 136 7.29 10.36 -8.54
N LYS A 137 7.17 10.16 -7.23
CA LYS A 137 8.05 9.28 -6.43
C LYS A 137 7.64 7.82 -6.44
N ILE A 138 6.40 7.51 -6.81
CA ILE A 138 5.85 6.15 -6.74
C ILE A 138 5.38 5.62 -8.10
N LYS A 139 5.12 6.48 -9.10
CA LYS A 139 4.71 6.06 -10.43
C LYS A 139 5.71 5.08 -11.02
N HIS A 140 5.20 4.02 -11.63
CA HIS A 140 5.99 2.89 -12.12
C HIS A 140 5.37 2.33 -13.39
N ASP A 141 5.06 3.26 -14.30
CA ASP A 141 4.46 2.95 -15.59
C ASP A 141 5.41 2.08 -16.42
N LYS A 142 4.83 1.16 -17.18
CA LYS A 142 5.60 0.37 -18.12
C LYS A 142 6.14 1.31 -19.22
N PRO A 143 7.45 1.32 -19.50
CA PRO A 143 7.98 2.09 -20.63
C PRO A 143 7.37 1.62 -21.94
N GLU A 144 7.13 2.58 -22.84
CA GLU A 144 6.67 2.31 -24.22
C GLU A 144 7.70 1.50 -25.03
#